data_AF-A0A6L0XKD3-F1
#
_entry.id   AF-A0A6L0XKD3-F1
#
_cell.length_a   1.000
_cell.length_b   1.000
_cell.length_c   1.000
_cell.angle_alpha   90.00
_cell.angle_beta   90.00
_cell.angle_gamma   90.00
#
_symmetry.space_group_name_H-M   'P 1'
#
loop_
_entity.id
_entity.type
_entity.pdbx_description
1 polymer ?
#
loop_
_entity_poly.entity_id
_entity_poly.type
_entity_poly.pdbx_seq_one_letter_code
_entity_poly.pdbx_strand_id
1 'polypeptide(L)'
;MSKGFEVYPLTGSHKEVVINEALIRSAISFKPSLTTEDDRVRVVGNQEKALSEEKVRKEAAGIALEDVQTLLLSFRGIKRLENLSCLRSLTKLHLDNNRIRCIENLESLVHLEWLDLSYNAIEVIDGLQALQHLNCLSLYANKITAVDGLRCLPELNTLSLGRNPLENMDETVHYLHHLPRLQVLTLKECPLAALPNYRSRVLAFVRGLKFFDGHLVRQDEAAKAREAFRENLLTVDEEDEARAAAAKLQADQEIIASSYQQYNCPNEVMLFDELLHLDPEGRHMEAILRSDAVFPVAKEPLDRYQTEFNEQVRQLTAAMKDIRERRDADDATYREAVAYTLRQSAASSLAAMQRFEALAKRHIVKGVAQQVPGSAKRLPCQTTRSLHAALGKLKKDLLEEEAHHYDVLEVLHNNTIAKWKSHSVEVVLQSSFEALLRLETDFQLTVRHIFDAVFEERRKGDNAERAFRYVGQDDAMLAFLDNKEEYQRTVNEWYELRRKRVEELEMHHLKAEETLLSARTNSILAAEQDRHRRRVHEVCQYVEEMSKMIDGCDH
;
A
#
# COMPACT_ATOMS: atom_id res chain seq x y z
N MET A 1 -21.38 -79.14 11.77
CA MET A 1 -21.37 -78.14 12.87
C MET A 1 -19.89 -77.86 13.19
N SER A 2 -19.26 -76.97 12.42
CA SER A 2 -19.02 -75.55 12.76
C SER A 2 -17.95 -75.35 13.85
N LYS A 3 -16.69 -75.23 13.41
CA LYS A 3 -15.70 -74.37 14.07
C LYS A 3 -15.18 -73.40 13.01
N GLY A 4 -15.59 -72.15 13.14
CA GLY A 4 -15.26 -71.06 12.23
C GLY A 4 -13.82 -70.61 12.40
N PHE A 5 -13.15 -70.41 11.28
CA PHE A 5 -11.90 -69.67 11.19
C PHE A 5 -12.28 -68.20 10.94
N GLU A 6 -11.84 -67.32 11.84
CA GLU A 6 -11.93 -65.87 11.65
C GLU A 6 -10.87 -65.42 10.63
N VAL A 7 -11.35 -64.83 9.54
CA VAL A 7 -10.54 -64.21 8.49
C VAL A 7 -10.26 -62.76 8.89
N TYR A 8 -8.99 -62.39 9.05
CA TYR A 8 -8.58 -60.99 9.24
C TYR A 8 -8.76 -60.21 7.92
N PRO A 9 -9.48 -59.08 7.90
CA PRO A 9 -9.66 -58.29 6.69
C PRO A 9 -8.40 -57.47 6.34
N LEU A 10 -7.90 -57.68 5.12
CA LEU A 10 -6.82 -56.94 4.44
C LEU A 10 -7.27 -55.55 3.96
N THR A 11 -7.93 -54.76 4.82
CA THR A 11 -8.34 -53.39 4.51
C THR A 11 -8.20 -52.50 5.74
N GLY A 12 -6.95 -52.17 6.08
CA GLY A 12 -6.66 -51.06 6.99
C GLY A 12 -6.76 -49.76 6.20
N SER A 13 -7.76 -48.92 6.49
CA SER A 13 -7.84 -47.55 6.02
C SER A 13 -6.53 -46.81 6.31
N HIS A 14 -5.77 -46.44 5.27
CA HIS A 14 -4.57 -45.62 5.41
C HIS A 14 -4.96 -44.25 5.98
N LYS A 15 -4.86 -44.07 7.31
CA LYS A 15 -4.98 -42.75 7.93
C LYS A 15 -3.88 -41.86 7.37
N GLU A 16 -4.26 -40.76 6.75
CA GLU A 16 -3.30 -39.76 6.28
C GLU A 16 -2.59 -39.15 7.49
N VAL A 17 -1.25 -39.12 7.45
CA VAL A 17 -0.47 -38.51 8.53
C VAL A 17 -0.46 -37.01 8.28
N VAL A 18 -1.27 -36.30 9.06
CA VAL A 18 -1.31 -34.83 9.12
C VAL A 18 -0.47 -34.38 10.31
N ILE A 19 0.22 -33.25 10.18
CA ILE A 19 0.94 -32.65 11.29
C ILE A 19 -0.07 -32.25 12.36
N ASN A 20 0.01 -32.88 13.53
CA ASN A 20 -0.81 -32.58 14.70
C ASN A 20 0.10 -32.16 15.87
N GLU A 21 -0.49 -31.55 16.90
CA GLU A 21 0.27 -31.05 18.06
C GLU A 21 1.09 -32.15 18.75
N ALA A 22 0.57 -33.39 18.77
CA ALA A 22 1.28 -34.54 19.31
C ALA A 22 2.55 -34.90 18.51
N LEU A 23 2.48 -34.84 17.17
CA LEU A 23 3.63 -35.03 16.28
C LEU A 23 4.64 -33.91 16.47
N ILE A 24 4.18 -32.66 16.52
CA ILE A 24 5.05 -31.49 16.76
C ILE A 24 5.81 -31.67 18.08
N ARG A 25 5.12 -31.96 19.18
CA ARG A 25 5.74 -32.17 20.50
C ARG A 25 6.71 -33.36 20.53
N SER A 26 6.48 -34.39 19.71
CA SER A 26 7.41 -35.53 19.59
C SER A 26 8.63 -35.27 18.71
N ALA A 27 8.62 -34.15 17.96
CA ALA A 27 9.59 -33.82 16.93
C ALA A 27 10.42 -32.56 17.24
N ILE A 28 10.23 -31.95 18.42
CA ILE A 28 11.03 -30.81 18.88
C ILE A 28 12.46 -31.29 19.10
N SER A 29 13.41 -30.64 18.41
CA SER A 29 14.83 -30.87 18.66
C SER A 29 15.28 -30.06 19.86
N PHE A 30 15.81 -30.74 20.88
CA PHE A 30 16.47 -30.09 22.00
C PHE A 30 17.90 -29.72 21.59
N LYS A 31 18.33 -28.48 21.83
CA LYS A 31 19.77 -28.20 21.88
C LYS A 31 20.30 -29.01 23.06
N PRO A 32 21.27 -29.93 22.89
CA PRO A 32 21.93 -30.51 24.05
C PRO A 32 22.60 -29.33 24.78
N SER A 33 22.07 -28.97 25.94
CA SER A 33 22.86 -28.19 26.89
C SER A 33 24.10 -29.03 27.14
N LEU A 34 25.26 -28.44 26.85
CA LEU A 34 26.57 -29.01 27.16
C LEU A 34 26.55 -29.48 28.61
N THR A 35 26.36 -30.79 28.78
CA THR A 35 26.59 -31.46 30.04
C THR A 35 28.06 -31.87 30.02
N THR A 36 28.73 -31.44 31.08
CA THR A 36 30.11 -31.72 31.47
C THR A 36 30.57 -33.15 31.17
N GLU A 37 31.88 -33.34 31.01
CA GLU A 37 32.59 -34.59 30.65
C GLU A 37 32.23 -35.87 31.45
N ASP A 38 31.38 -35.81 32.47
CA ASP A 38 31.11 -36.90 33.42
C ASP A 38 30.18 -38.01 32.89
N ASP A 39 29.39 -37.80 31.84
CA ASP A 39 28.46 -38.84 31.32
C ASP A 39 29.04 -39.71 30.19
N ARG A 40 30.35 -39.60 29.92
CA ARG A 40 31.02 -40.34 28.83
C ARG A 40 31.29 -41.83 29.09
N VAL A 41 30.78 -42.43 30.16
CA VAL A 41 31.02 -43.86 30.44
C VAL A 41 29.75 -44.58 30.89
N ARG A 42 29.01 -45.18 29.95
CA ARG A 42 28.58 -46.59 29.99
C ARG A 42 27.73 -46.98 28.77
N VAL A 43 28.12 -48.08 28.14
CA VAL A 43 27.38 -48.75 27.08
C VAL A 43 26.27 -49.58 27.72
N VAL A 44 25.00 -49.16 27.62
CA VAL A 44 23.83 -50.07 27.71
C VAL A 44 22.74 -49.60 26.73
N GLY A 45 22.79 -50.15 25.52
CA GLY A 45 21.79 -49.92 24.48
C GLY A 45 20.40 -50.40 24.90
N ASN A 46 19.41 -49.53 24.68
CA ASN A 46 17.95 -49.74 24.71
C ASN A 46 17.18 -49.22 25.93
N GLN A 47 17.73 -49.22 27.15
CA GLN A 47 17.02 -48.63 28.31
C GLN A 47 17.20 -47.11 28.45
N GLU A 48 18.39 -46.59 28.12
CA GLU A 48 18.65 -45.14 28.11
C GLU A 48 17.93 -44.40 26.99
N LYS A 49 17.67 -45.04 25.84
CA LYS A 49 16.83 -44.45 24.78
C LYS A 49 15.41 -44.22 25.26
N ALA A 50 14.80 -45.20 25.93
CA ALA A 50 13.45 -45.06 26.48
C ALA A 50 13.38 -44.01 27.61
N LEU A 51 14.38 -43.98 28.50
CA LEU A 51 14.47 -42.98 29.58
C LEU A 51 14.78 -41.57 29.07
N SER A 52 15.61 -41.44 28.03
CA SER A 52 15.87 -40.20 27.32
C SER A 52 14.61 -39.71 26.59
N GLU A 53 13.92 -40.58 25.87
CA GLU A 53 12.65 -40.28 25.20
C GLU A 53 11.56 -39.85 26.20
N GLU A 54 11.49 -40.47 27.39
CA GLU A 54 10.53 -40.09 28.43
C GLU A 54 10.89 -38.75 29.11
N LYS A 55 12.19 -38.46 29.28
CA LYS A 55 12.69 -37.17 29.81
C LYS A 55 12.49 -36.03 28.80
N VAL A 56 12.82 -36.26 27.53
CA VAL A 56 12.56 -35.39 26.37
C VAL A 56 11.05 -35.13 26.23
N ARG A 57 10.20 -36.14 26.43
CA ARG A 57 8.73 -35.99 26.37
C ARG A 57 8.18 -35.16 27.55
N LYS A 58 8.78 -35.23 28.73
CA LYS A 58 8.42 -34.37 29.88
C LYS A 58 8.90 -32.93 29.68
N GLU A 59 10.09 -32.73 29.09
CA GLU A 59 10.62 -31.41 28.76
C GLU A 59 9.86 -30.76 27.57
N ALA A 60 9.43 -31.54 26.57
CA ALA A 60 8.60 -31.09 25.44
C ALA A 60 7.16 -30.68 25.85
N ALA A 61 6.66 -31.21 26.97
CA ALA A 61 5.33 -30.87 27.48
C ALA A 61 5.28 -29.51 28.17
N GLY A 62 6.41 -29.01 28.68
CA GLY A 62 6.51 -27.74 29.40
C GLY A 62 6.84 -26.51 28.55
N ILE A 63 7.18 -26.70 27.27
CA ILE A 63 7.54 -25.62 26.35
C ILE A 63 6.27 -25.11 25.64
N ALA A 64 6.09 -23.79 25.62
CA ALA A 64 5.09 -23.14 24.78
C ALA A 64 5.47 -23.35 23.32
N LEU A 65 4.51 -23.81 22.49
CA LEU A 65 4.76 -24.10 21.07
C LEU A 65 5.29 -22.88 20.30
N GLU A 66 5.02 -21.68 20.82
CA GLU A 66 5.48 -20.40 20.27
C GLU A 66 7.02 -20.26 20.28
N ASP A 67 7.72 -20.87 21.25
CA ASP A 67 9.18 -20.72 21.46
C ASP A 67 10.03 -21.78 20.73
N VAL A 68 9.40 -22.70 19.99
CA VAL A 68 10.11 -23.81 19.33
C VAL A 68 10.94 -23.29 18.16
N GLN A 69 12.27 -23.45 18.24
CA GLN A 69 13.21 -23.00 17.21
C GLN A 69 13.52 -24.03 16.12
N THR A 70 13.52 -25.32 16.44
CA THR A 70 13.92 -26.38 15.50
C THR A 70 12.99 -27.59 15.57
N LEU A 71 12.50 -28.00 14.40
CA LEU A 71 11.55 -29.10 14.27
C LEU A 71 12.06 -30.16 13.28
N LEU A 72 12.09 -31.42 13.73
CA LEU A 72 12.57 -32.58 12.97
C LEU A 72 11.43 -33.55 12.63
N LEU A 73 10.83 -33.40 11.46
CA LEU A 73 9.70 -34.19 10.98
C LEU A 73 10.09 -35.16 9.85
N SER A 74 11.34 -35.62 9.84
CA SER A 74 11.86 -36.54 8.84
C SER A 74 11.21 -37.94 8.93
N PHE A 75 10.96 -38.60 7.79
CA PHE A 75 10.45 -39.98 7.70
C PHE A 75 9.08 -40.24 8.36
N ARG A 76 8.16 -39.27 8.33
CA ARG A 76 6.84 -39.39 8.98
C ARG A 76 5.69 -39.70 8.01
N GLY A 77 5.96 -39.74 6.70
CA GLY A 77 4.93 -40.00 5.69
C GLY A 77 3.90 -38.87 5.58
N ILE A 78 4.29 -37.65 5.97
CA ILE A 78 3.42 -36.47 5.95
C ILE A 78 3.02 -36.16 4.50
N LYS A 79 1.72 -35.97 4.26
CA LYS A 79 1.20 -35.60 2.94
C LYS A 79 0.85 -34.11 2.83
N ARG A 80 0.35 -33.52 3.92
CA ARG A 80 -0.14 -32.14 3.98
C ARG A 80 0.47 -31.42 5.17
N LEU A 81 0.82 -30.15 4.95
CA LEU A 81 1.36 -29.26 5.97
C LEU A 81 0.18 -28.49 6.57
N GLU A 82 -0.24 -28.85 7.78
CA GLU A 82 -1.32 -28.17 8.51
C GLU A 82 -0.89 -27.95 9.96
N ASN A 83 -1.56 -27.05 10.69
CA ASN A 83 -1.32 -26.76 12.12
C ASN A 83 0.10 -26.24 12.46
N LEU A 84 0.77 -25.57 11.52
CA LEU A 84 2.08 -24.93 11.75
C LEU A 84 1.96 -23.47 12.23
N SER A 85 0.75 -22.91 12.27
CA SER A 85 0.46 -21.50 12.61
C SER A 85 0.90 -21.07 14.02
N CYS A 86 1.04 -22.03 14.94
CA CYS A 86 1.45 -21.78 16.32
C CYS A 86 2.98 -21.62 16.49
N LEU A 87 3.79 -21.91 15.47
CA LEU A 87 5.26 -22.01 15.57
C LEU A 87 5.97 -20.72 15.10
N ARG A 88 5.66 -19.58 15.73
CA ARG A 88 6.09 -18.26 15.24
C ARG A 88 7.60 -18.00 15.33
N SER A 89 8.32 -18.65 16.25
CA SER A 89 9.76 -18.51 16.44
C SER A 89 10.60 -19.61 15.79
N LEU A 90 10.01 -20.40 14.88
CA LEU A 90 10.71 -21.49 14.21
C LEU A 90 11.76 -20.96 13.24
N THR A 91 13.00 -21.40 13.40
CA THR A 91 14.14 -21.02 12.55
C THR A 91 14.60 -22.17 11.64
N LYS A 92 14.39 -23.43 12.04
CA LYS A 92 14.79 -24.61 11.25
C LYS A 92 13.67 -25.65 11.19
N LEU A 93 13.32 -26.05 9.97
CA LEU A 93 12.28 -27.03 9.70
C LEU A 93 12.80 -28.13 8.78
N HIS A 94 12.85 -29.35 9.29
CA HIS A 94 13.19 -30.55 8.51
C HIS A 94 11.94 -31.36 8.24
N LEU A 95 11.61 -31.52 6.96
CA LEU A 95 10.47 -32.26 6.42
C LEU A 95 10.93 -33.26 5.35
N ASP A 96 12.19 -33.67 5.41
CA ASP A 96 12.76 -34.60 4.44
C ASP A 96 12.14 -36.02 4.53
N ASN A 97 12.15 -36.75 3.43
CA ASN A 97 11.66 -38.13 3.35
C ASN A 97 10.18 -38.26 3.75
N ASN A 98 9.34 -37.36 3.24
CA ASN A 98 7.89 -37.39 3.42
C ASN A 98 7.18 -37.61 2.07
N ARG A 99 5.87 -37.33 2.00
CA ARG A 99 5.05 -37.51 0.79
C ARG A 99 4.32 -36.20 0.43
N ILE A 100 4.96 -35.07 0.71
CA ILE A 100 4.41 -33.74 0.47
C ILE A 100 4.39 -33.47 -1.03
N ARG A 101 3.26 -32.93 -1.53
CA ARG A 101 3.09 -32.58 -2.96
C ARG A 101 3.05 -31.07 -3.22
N CYS A 102 2.51 -30.32 -2.26
CA CYS A 102 2.39 -28.87 -2.35
C CYS A 102 3.00 -28.25 -1.10
N ILE A 103 3.72 -27.15 -1.29
CA ILE A 103 4.19 -26.31 -0.20
C ILE A 103 3.04 -25.36 0.14
N GLU A 104 2.42 -25.55 1.30
CA GLU A 104 1.27 -24.77 1.76
C GLU A 104 1.37 -24.49 3.27
N ASN A 105 0.64 -23.49 3.76
CA ASN A 105 0.49 -23.17 5.19
C ASN A 105 1.79 -22.85 5.94
N LEU A 106 2.78 -22.23 5.27
CA LEU A 106 4.02 -21.74 5.88
C LEU A 106 4.00 -20.24 6.21
N GLU A 107 2.87 -19.55 5.97
CA GLU A 107 2.73 -18.08 6.08
C GLU A 107 3.11 -17.51 7.46
N SER A 108 2.89 -18.29 8.51
CA SER A 108 3.17 -17.90 9.90
C SER A 108 4.64 -17.98 10.31
N LEU A 109 5.49 -18.65 9.52
CA LEU A 109 6.87 -18.99 9.88
C LEU A 109 7.87 -17.91 9.42
N VAL A 110 7.59 -16.65 9.76
CA VAL A 110 8.33 -15.48 9.23
C VAL A 110 9.82 -15.47 9.60
N HIS A 111 10.22 -16.17 10.67
CA HIS A 111 11.62 -16.26 11.14
C HIS A 111 12.37 -17.50 10.63
N LEU A 112 11.81 -18.24 9.67
CA LEU A 112 12.41 -19.48 9.19
C LEU A 112 13.66 -19.18 8.36
N GLU A 113 14.80 -19.75 8.76
CA GLU A 113 16.10 -19.59 8.08
C GLU A 113 16.49 -20.83 7.27
N TRP A 114 16.04 -22.02 7.70
CA TRP A 114 16.39 -23.30 7.08
C TRP A 114 15.14 -24.15 6.86
N LEU A 115 14.92 -24.54 5.59
CA LEU A 115 13.83 -25.43 5.20
C LEU A 115 14.37 -26.60 4.37
N ASP A 116 14.20 -27.81 4.88
CA ASP A 116 14.53 -29.04 4.18
C ASP A 116 13.28 -29.82 3.78
N LEU A 117 13.02 -29.89 2.48
CA LEU A 117 11.91 -30.59 1.84
C LEU A 117 12.42 -31.68 0.90
N SER A 118 13.63 -32.19 1.15
CA SER A 118 14.24 -33.21 0.29
C SER A 118 13.47 -34.53 0.31
N TYR A 119 13.52 -35.32 -0.77
CA TYR A 119 12.85 -36.62 -0.89
C TYR A 119 11.33 -36.53 -0.62
N ASN A 120 10.67 -35.61 -1.30
CA ASN A 120 9.22 -35.46 -1.31
C ASN A 120 8.68 -35.66 -2.75
N ALA A 121 7.43 -35.29 -3.00
CA ALA A 121 6.79 -35.38 -4.31
C ALA A 121 6.30 -34.00 -4.79
N ILE A 122 7.06 -32.94 -4.48
CA ILE A 122 6.71 -31.56 -4.82
C ILE A 122 6.89 -31.33 -6.32
N GLU A 123 5.87 -30.77 -6.97
CA GLU A 123 5.86 -30.52 -8.42
C GLU A 123 6.07 -29.03 -8.75
N VAL A 124 5.54 -28.13 -7.91
CA VAL A 124 5.62 -26.67 -8.08
C VAL A 124 6.16 -26.02 -6.81
N ILE A 125 7.07 -25.06 -6.98
CA ILE A 125 7.58 -24.22 -5.89
C ILE A 125 6.63 -23.04 -5.72
N ASP A 126 5.84 -23.04 -4.66
CA ASP A 126 4.91 -21.96 -4.29
C ASP A 126 4.77 -21.91 -2.75
N GLY A 127 4.00 -20.97 -2.20
CA GLY A 127 3.71 -20.88 -0.77
C GLY A 127 4.89 -20.44 0.12
N LEU A 128 5.92 -19.84 -0.48
CA LEU A 128 7.14 -19.37 0.20
C LEU A 128 7.17 -17.84 0.43
N GLN A 129 6.12 -17.11 0.06
CA GLN A 129 6.11 -15.63 0.00
C GLN A 129 6.37 -14.95 1.35
N ALA A 130 5.98 -15.59 2.45
CA ALA A 130 6.12 -15.04 3.80
C ALA A 130 7.51 -15.27 4.43
N LEU A 131 8.36 -16.12 3.82
CA LEU A 131 9.61 -16.59 4.43
C LEU A 131 10.80 -15.66 4.12
N GLN A 132 10.70 -14.39 4.54
CA GLN A 132 11.66 -13.35 4.14
C GLN A 132 13.10 -13.60 4.62
N HIS A 133 13.29 -14.37 5.69
CA HIS A 133 14.59 -14.70 6.28
C HIS A 133 15.16 -16.06 5.84
N LEU A 134 14.52 -16.73 4.87
CA LEU A 134 14.95 -18.06 4.45
C LEU A 134 16.30 -17.99 3.73
N ASN A 135 17.30 -18.66 4.32
CA ASN A 135 18.68 -18.64 3.87
C ASN A 135 19.07 -19.96 3.16
N CYS A 136 18.56 -21.08 3.66
CA CYS A 136 18.80 -22.42 3.10
C CYS A 136 17.50 -23.12 2.74
N LEU A 137 17.35 -23.49 1.46
CA LEU A 137 16.25 -24.27 0.94
C LEU A 137 16.77 -25.54 0.24
N SER A 138 16.38 -26.70 0.77
CA SER A 138 16.66 -27.98 0.12
C SER A 138 15.40 -28.61 -0.45
N LEU A 139 15.39 -28.82 -1.76
CA LEU A 139 14.33 -29.45 -2.54
C LEU A 139 14.89 -30.65 -3.33
N TYR A 140 15.99 -31.24 -2.85
CA TYR A 140 16.64 -32.37 -3.50
C TYR A 140 15.69 -33.58 -3.62
N ALA A 141 15.70 -34.28 -4.75
CA ALA A 141 14.86 -35.45 -5.01
C ALA A 141 13.35 -35.16 -4.88
N ASN A 142 12.85 -34.23 -5.69
CA ASN A 142 11.42 -33.92 -5.86
C ASN A 142 11.00 -34.12 -7.33
N LYS A 143 9.84 -33.59 -7.72
CA LYS A 143 9.28 -33.67 -9.08
C LYS A 143 9.16 -32.30 -9.75
N ILE A 144 10.05 -31.37 -9.40
CA ILE A 144 10.00 -29.99 -9.89
C ILE A 144 10.49 -29.95 -11.35
N THR A 145 9.66 -29.41 -12.24
CA THR A 145 9.96 -29.32 -13.68
C THR A 145 10.43 -27.94 -14.12
N ALA A 146 10.06 -26.88 -13.38
CA ALA A 146 10.46 -25.50 -13.62
C ALA A 146 10.79 -24.79 -12.30
N VAL A 147 11.74 -23.86 -12.34
CA VAL A 147 12.11 -23.04 -11.17
C VAL A 147 11.29 -21.76 -11.21
N ASP A 148 10.32 -21.65 -10.30
CA ASP A 148 9.54 -20.43 -10.06
C ASP A 148 9.33 -20.23 -8.54
N GLY A 149 8.62 -19.17 -8.12
CA GLY A 149 8.25 -18.89 -6.73
C GLY A 149 9.41 -18.49 -5.78
N LEU A 150 10.67 -18.45 -6.23
CA LEU A 150 11.82 -18.11 -5.36
C LEU A 150 12.18 -16.62 -5.32
N ARG A 151 11.65 -15.79 -6.23
CA ARG A 151 11.92 -14.33 -6.25
C ARG A 151 11.51 -13.60 -4.96
N CYS A 152 10.55 -14.16 -4.22
CA CYS A 152 10.08 -13.61 -2.95
C CYS A 152 11.05 -13.83 -1.77
N LEU A 153 12.19 -14.50 -1.99
CA LEU A 153 13.15 -14.86 -0.95
C LEU A 153 14.45 -14.05 -1.08
N PRO A 154 14.53 -12.84 -0.49
CA PRO A 154 15.66 -11.93 -0.68
C PRO A 154 16.97 -12.42 -0.04
N GLU A 155 16.90 -13.28 0.97
CA GLU A 155 18.05 -13.76 1.75
C GLU A 155 18.53 -15.16 1.35
N LEU A 156 17.95 -15.76 0.31
CA LEU A 156 18.26 -17.12 -0.11
C LEU A 156 19.71 -17.23 -0.61
N ASN A 157 20.51 -18.02 0.09
CA ASN A 157 21.93 -18.20 -0.16
C ASN A 157 22.25 -19.61 -0.67
N THR A 158 21.58 -20.62 -0.11
CA THR A 158 21.79 -22.03 -0.43
C THR A 158 20.53 -22.65 -1.00
N LEU A 159 20.63 -23.16 -2.24
CA LEU A 159 19.54 -23.84 -2.93
C LEU A 159 20.00 -25.22 -3.43
N SER A 160 19.25 -26.25 -3.06
CA SER A 160 19.44 -27.61 -3.59
C SER A 160 18.22 -28.05 -4.38
N LEU A 161 18.38 -28.24 -5.69
CA LEU A 161 17.35 -28.72 -6.61
C LEU A 161 17.79 -30.01 -7.32
N GLY A 162 18.83 -30.69 -6.83
CA GLY A 162 19.32 -31.93 -7.44
C GLY A 162 18.25 -33.03 -7.50
N ARG A 163 18.38 -33.95 -8.45
CA ARG A 163 17.46 -35.06 -8.70
C ARG A 163 16.00 -34.61 -8.89
N ASN A 164 15.81 -33.52 -9.63
CA ASN A 164 14.51 -33.05 -10.12
C ASN A 164 14.44 -33.14 -11.66
N PRO A 165 13.26 -33.37 -12.24
CA PRO A 165 13.06 -33.44 -13.69
C PRO A 165 13.07 -32.06 -14.37
N LEU A 166 14.13 -31.26 -14.14
CA LEU A 166 14.35 -29.99 -14.82
C LEU A 166 14.87 -30.25 -16.24
N GLU A 167 14.11 -29.83 -17.25
CA GLU A 167 14.44 -30.04 -18.67
C GLU A 167 14.94 -28.77 -19.36
N ASN A 168 14.37 -27.60 -19.01
CA ASN A 168 14.68 -26.33 -19.63
C ASN A 168 15.84 -25.60 -18.94
N MET A 169 17.02 -25.62 -19.56
CA MET A 169 18.19 -24.92 -19.05
C MET A 169 18.02 -23.39 -19.08
N ASP A 170 17.55 -22.82 -20.19
CA ASP A 170 17.45 -21.36 -20.35
C ASP A 170 16.54 -20.73 -19.31
N GLU A 171 15.34 -21.29 -19.16
CA GLU A 171 14.36 -20.86 -18.17
C GLU A 171 14.90 -20.95 -16.74
N THR A 172 15.51 -22.10 -16.39
CA THR A 172 16.10 -22.31 -15.06
C THR A 172 17.18 -21.28 -14.77
N VAL A 173 18.08 -21.07 -15.72
CA VAL A 173 19.25 -20.22 -15.54
C VAL A 173 18.88 -18.73 -15.56
N HIS A 174 17.92 -18.33 -16.41
CA HIS A 174 17.33 -17.00 -16.42
C HIS A 174 16.63 -16.72 -15.08
N TYR A 175 15.89 -17.68 -14.53
CA TYR A 175 15.25 -17.48 -13.23
C TYR A 175 16.27 -17.33 -12.09
N LEU A 176 17.29 -18.20 -12.05
CA LEU A 176 18.34 -18.16 -11.03
C LEU A 176 19.22 -16.89 -11.14
N HIS A 177 19.30 -16.24 -12.30
CA HIS A 177 19.97 -14.95 -12.47
C HIS A 177 19.41 -13.87 -11.53
N HIS A 178 18.10 -13.91 -11.29
CA HIS A 178 17.39 -12.91 -10.53
C HIS A 178 17.55 -13.07 -9.01
N LEU A 179 18.27 -14.10 -8.54
CA LEU A 179 18.50 -14.34 -7.12
C LEU A 179 19.82 -13.66 -6.67
N PRO A 180 19.76 -12.51 -5.96
CA PRO A 180 20.93 -11.65 -5.78
C PRO A 180 21.97 -12.19 -4.79
N ARG A 181 21.57 -13.09 -3.88
CA ARG A 181 22.41 -13.57 -2.77
C ARG A 181 22.77 -15.05 -2.84
N LEU A 182 22.45 -15.74 -3.95
CA LEU A 182 22.69 -17.17 -4.09
C LEU A 182 24.20 -17.47 -4.21
N GLN A 183 24.77 -18.20 -3.24
CA GLN A 183 26.20 -18.58 -3.25
C GLN A 183 26.41 -20.09 -3.38
N VAL A 184 25.43 -20.92 -3.02
CA VAL A 184 25.54 -22.38 -3.06
C VAL A 184 24.37 -22.94 -3.86
N LEU A 185 24.68 -23.59 -4.98
CA LEU A 185 23.68 -24.23 -5.84
C LEU A 185 24.06 -25.69 -6.10
N THR A 186 23.09 -26.59 -5.92
CA THR A 186 23.22 -28.00 -6.30
C THR A 186 22.11 -28.40 -7.26
N LEU A 187 22.51 -28.87 -8.44
CA LEU A 187 21.68 -29.32 -9.55
C LEU A 187 22.10 -30.73 -10.02
N LYS A 188 22.86 -31.45 -9.19
CA LYS A 188 23.27 -32.85 -9.42
C LYS A 188 22.09 -33.75 -9.77
N GLU A 189 22.32 -34.70 -10.67
CA GLU A 189 21.34 -35.74 -11.05
C GLU A 189 20.04 -35.17 -11.65
N CYS A 190 20.05 -33.93 -12.15
CA CYS A 190 18.99 -33.39 -13.00
C CYS A 190 19.28 -33.72 -14.49
N PRO A 191 18.26 -33.83 -15.36
CA PRO A 191 18.46 -33.98 -16.81
C PRO A 191 19.38 -32.89 -17.41
N LEU A 192 19.38 -31.69 -16.82
CA LEU A 192 20.29 -30.59 -17.15
C LEU A 192 21.78 -30.95 -17.09
N ALA A 193 22.18 -31.85 -16.19
CA ALA A 193 23.57 -32.25 -16.01
C ALA A 193 24.12 -33.06 -17.21
N ALA A 194 23.23 -33.60 -18.06
CA ALA A 194 23.61 -34.28 -19.30
C ALA A 194 23.91 -33.32 -20.47
N LEU A 195 23.58 -32.03 -20.33
CA LEU A 195 23.76 -31.05 -21.40
C LEU A 195 25.22 -30.60 -21.54
N PRO A 196 25.70 -30.36 -22.77
CA PRO A 196 27.05 -29.83 -23.00
C PRO A 196 27.19 -28.43 -22.38
N ASN A 197 28.36 -28.13 -21.83
CA ASN A 197 28.67 -26.85 -21.20
C ASN A 197 27.74 -26.46 -20.03
N TYR A 198 27.03 -27.41 -19.43
CA TYR A 198 26.12 -27.18 -18.30
C TYR A 198 26.76 -26.32 -17.19
N ARG A 199 27.97 -26.69 -16.76
CA ARG A 199 28.69 -25.94 -15.73
C ARG A 199 29.00 -24.52 -16.16
N SER A 200 29.57 -24.33 -17.35
CA SER A 200 29.92 -22.99 -17.86
C SER A 200 28.68 -22.12 -18.04
N ARG A 201 27.56 -22.68 -18.51
CA ARG A 201 26.31 -21.93 -18.71
C ARG A 201 25.74 -21.45 -17.37
N VAL A 202 25.63 -22.32 -16.37
CA VAL A 202 25.14 -21.90 -15.05
C VAL A 202 26.03 -20.83 -14.42
N LEU A 203 27.36 -20.97 -14.53
CA LEU A 203 28.33 -20.00 -13.99
C LEU A 203 28.32 -18.65 -14.71
N ALA A 204 27.92 -18.62 -15.98
CA ALA A 204 27.84 -17.39 -16.77
C ALA A 204 26.69 -16.51 -16.31
N PHE A 205 25.51 -17.08 -16.12
CA PHE A 205 24.30 -16.34 -15.80
C PHE A 205 24.10 -16.17 -14.29
N VAL A 206 24.38 -17.17 -13.44
CA VAL A 206 24.17 -17.02 -12.00
C VAL A 206 25.35 -16.30 -11.36
N ARG A 207 25.14 -15.02 -11.01
CA ARG A 207 26.15 -14.15 -10.41
C ARG A 207 26.31 -14.52 -8.93
N GLY A 208 27.55 -14.61 -8.43
CA GLY A 208 27.83 -14.76 -6.99
C GLY A 208 28.00 -16.19 -6.45
N LEU A 209 27.89 -17.22 -7.30
CA LEU A 209 28.13 -18.62 -6.92
C LEU A 209 29.56 -18.84 -6.39
N LYS A 210 29.66 -19.36 -5.16
CA LYS A 210 30.91 -19.84 -4.55
C LYS A 210 31.03 -21.36 -4.66
N PHE A 211 29.92 -22.08 -4.50
CA PHE A 211 29.89 -23.54 -4.56
C PHE A 211 28.83 -24.02 -5.54
N PHE A 212 29.24 -24.83 -6.50
CA PHE A 212 28.35 -25.42 -7.49
C PHE A 212 28.56 -26.93 -7.56
N ASP A 213 27.50 -27.70 -7.36
CA ASP A 213 27.53 -29.18 -7.33
C ASP A 213 28.61 -29.75 -6.38
N GLY A 214 28.81 -29.09 -5.24
CA GLY A 214 29.81 -29.48 -4.23
C GLY A 214 31.26 -29.17 -4.62
N HIS A 215 31.49 -28.47 -5.75
CA HIS A 215 32.81 -27.99 -6.15
C HIS A 215 32.92 -26.48 -5.95
N LEU A 216 34.08 -26.03 -5.47
CA LEU A 216 34.41 -24.62 -5.35
C LEU A 216 34.50 -24.00 -6.76
N VAL A 217 33.79 -22.90 -6.97
CA VAL A 217 33.83 -22.11 -8.20
C VAL A 217 34.99 -21.12 -8.10
N ARG A 218 35.95 -21.23 -9.02
CA ARG A 218 37.05 -20.24 -9.12
C ARG A 218 36.57 -19.02 -9.90
N GLN A 219 37.00 -17.83 -9.48
CA GLN A 219 36.63 -16.58 -10.15
C GLN A 219 37.06 -16.56 -11.62
N ASP A 220 38.22 -17.13 -11.95
CA ASP A 220 38.72 -17.23 -13.34
C ASP A 220 37.82 -18.12 -14.24
N GLU A 221 37.25 -19.19 -13.67
CA GLU A 221 36.34 -20.08 -14.40
C GLU A 221 35.02 -19.38 -14.68
N ALA A 222 34.47 -18.70 -13.67
CA ALA A 222 33.25 -17.92 -13.82
C ALA A 222 33.43 -16.74 -14.79
N ALA A 223 34.60 -16.08 -14.81
CA ALA A 223 34.90 -15.00 -15.74
C ALA A 223 34.95 -15.50 -17.19
N LYS A 224 35.66 -16.61 -17.47
CA LYS A 224 35.71 -17.21 -18.81
C LYS A 224 34.34 -17.66 -19.30
N ALA A 225 33.53 -18.22 -18.40
CA ALA A 225 32.16 -18.60 -18.70
C ALA A 225 31.31 -17.38 -19.09
N ARG A 226 31.42 -16.25 -18.37
CA ARG A 226 30.70 -15.01 -18.70
C ARG A 226 31.12 -14.42 -20.03
N GLU A 227 32.42 -14.42 -20.33
CA GLU A 227 32.91 -13.95 -21.63
C GLU A 227 32.34 -14.80 -22.78
N ALA A 228 32.27 -16.11 -22.60
CA ALA A 228 31.74 -17.03 -23.60
C ALA A 228 30.23 -16.85 -23.88
N PHE A 229 29.44 -16.38 -22.91
CA PHE A 229 27.98 -16.20 -23.03
C PHE A 229 27.54 -14.73 -22.91
N ARG A 230 28.46 -13.78 -23.15
CA ARG A 230 28.24 -12.34 -22.94
C ARG A 230 27.07 -11.77 -23.75
N GLU A 231 26.88 -12.21 -24.99
CA GLU A 231 25.82 -11.73 -25.88
C GLU A 231 24.42 -12.04 -25.33
N ASN A 232 24.22 -13.25 -24.82
CA ASN A 232 22.94 -13.66 -24.22
C ASN A 232 22.68 -13.03 -22.85
N LEU A 233 23.72 -12.52 -22.18
CA LEU A 233 23.58 -11.82 -20.91
C LEU A 233 23.09 -10.38 -21.11
N LEU A 234 23.57 -9.71 -22.15
CA LEU A 234 23.15 -8.35 -22.51
C LEU A 234 21.66 -8.28 -22.84
N THR A 235 21.13 -9.26 -23.57
CA THR A 235 19.69 -9.31 -23.91
C THR A 235 18.81 -9.48 -22.68
N VAL A 236 19.26 -10.26 -21.68
CA VAL A 236 18.52 -10.46 -20.43
C VAL A 236 18.54 -9.20 -19.57
N ASP A 237 19.70 -8.57 -19.42
CA ASP A 237 19.84 -7.32 -18.65
C ASP A 237 18.98 -6.20 -19.28
N GLU A 238 18.91 -6.09 -20.62
CA GLU A 238 18.07 -5.11 -21.34
C GLU A 238 16.56 -5.35 -21.14
N GLU A 239 16.10 -6.60 -21.21
CA GLU A 239 14.70 -6.96 -20.94
C GLU A 239 14.29 -6.67 -19.49
N ASP A 240 15.18 -6.89 -18.53
CA ASP A 240 14.96 -6.59 -17.12
C ASP A 240 14.88 -5.09 -16.84
N GLU A 241 15.77 -4.30 -17.44
CA GLU A 241 15.73 -2.83 -17.37
C GLU A 241 14.44 -2.27 -17.96
N ALA A 242 14.00 -2.79 -19.11
CA ALA A 242 12.74 -2.39 -19.74
C ALA A 242 11.52 -2.72 -18.85
N ARG A 243 11.48 -3.93 -18.26
CA ARG A 243 10.42 -4.33 -17.33
C ARG A 243 10.38 -3.48 -16.07
N ALA A 244 11.55 -3.18 -15.49
CA ALA A 244 11.66 -2.32 -14.32
C ALA A 244 11.23 -0.87 -14.63
N ALA A 245 11.59 -0.34 -15.79
CA ALA A 245 11.16 0.98 -16.24
C ALA A 245 9.63 1.04 -16.45
N ALA A 246 9.03 0.01 -17.05
CA ALA A 246 7.58 -0.07 -17.23
C ALA A 246 6.83 -0.17 -15.88
N ALA A 247 7.31 -0.99 -14.95
CA ALA A 247 6.72 -1.11 -13.62
C ALA A 247 6.82 0.20 -12.83
N LYS A 248 7.96 0.91 -12.94
CA LYS A 248 8.13 2.23 -12.32
C LYS A 248 7.18 3.26 -12.93
N LEU A 249 7.04 3.30 -14.25
CA LEU A 249 6.10 4.19 -14.92
C LEU A 249 4.65 3.93 -14.47
N GLN A 250 4.26 2.66 -14.34
CA GLN A 250 2.94 2.28 -13.86
C GLN A 250 2.73 2.71 -12.39
N ALA A 251 3.71 2.48 -11.52
CA ALA A 251 3.65 2.93 -10.14
C ALA A 251 3.56 4.47 -10.03
N ASP A 252 4.33 5.19 -10.85
CA ASP A 252 4.28 6.65 -10.92
C ASP A 252 2.89 7.12 -11.40
N GLN A 253 2.29 6.46 -12.40
CA GLN A 253 0.93 6.73 -12.86
C GLN A 253 -0.13 6.48 -11.78
N GLU A 254 0.00 5.41 -10.99
CA GLU A 254 -0.91 5.11 -9.88
C GLU A 254 -0.79 6.14 -8.74
N ILE A 255 0.44 6.56 -8.42
CA ILE A 255 0.69 7.65 -7.45
C ILE A 255 0.04 8.94 -7.95
N ILE A 256 0.27 9.29 -9.22
CA ILE A 256 -0.33 10.47 -9.85
C ILE A 256 -1.87 10.38 -9.82
N ALA A 257 -2.46 9.23 -10.16
CA ALA A 257 -3.91 9.01 -10.12
C ALA A 257 -4.50 9.14 -8.70
N SER A 258 -3.81 8.59 -7.69
CA SER A 258 -4.22 8.74 -6.29
C SER A 258 -4.14 10.20 -5.84
N SER A 259 -3.12 10.94 -6.27
CA SER A 259 -2.96 12.37 -6.03
C SER A 259 -4.07 13.17 -6.72
N TYR A 260 -4.45 12.86 -7.97
CA TYR A 260 -5.57 13.52 -8.66
C TYR A 260 -6.91 13.34 -7.93
N GLN A 261 -7.18 12.15 -7.37
CA GLN A 261 -8.38 11.90 -6.56
C GLN A 261 -8.35 12.69 -5.24
N GLN A 262 -7.21 12.69 -4.54
CA GLN A 262 -7.05 13.41 -3.28
C GLN A 262 -7.18 14.93 -3.46
N TYR A 263 -6.65 15.47 -4.56
CA TYR A 263 -6.62 16.89 -4.86
C TYR A 263 -7.63 17.30 -5.94
N ASN A 264 -8.63 16.48 -6.28
CA ASN A 264 -9.71 16.78 -7.24
C ASN A 264 -9.24 17.66 -8.43
N CYS A 265 -8.11 17.28 -9.02
CA CYS A 265 -7.45 17.99 -10.11
C CYS A 265 -7.81 17.33 -11.44
N PRO A 266 -7.91 18.09 -12.55
CA PRO A 266 -8.13 17.51 -13.87
C PRO A 266 -6.97 16.59 -14.26
N ASN A 267 -7.29 15.40 -14.78
CA ASN A 267 -6.27 14.45 -15.22
C ASN A 267 -5.73 14.84 -16.60
N GLU A 268 -4.46 15.23 -16.64
CA GLU A 268 -3.75 15.75 -17.82
C GLU A 268 -3.85 14.82 -19.04
N VAL A 269 -3.73 13.51 -18.84
CA VAL A 269 -3.65 12.54 -19.95
C VAL A 269 -5.05 12.20 -20.48
N MET A 270 -6.03 12.10 -19.60
CA MET A 270 -7.39 11.72 -20.00
C MET A 270 -8.15 12.89 -20.65
N LEU A 271 -7.87 14.13 -20.25
CA LEU A 271 -8.61 15.31 -20.73
C LEU A 271 -8.39 15.55 -22.22
N PHE A 272 -7.14 15.41 -22.69
CA PHE A 272 -6.79 15.61 -24.09
C PHE A 272 -7.45 14.55 -24.98
N ASP A 273 -7.33 13.28 -24.58
CA ASP A 273 -7.95 12.17 -25.31
C ASP A 273 -9.47 12.30 -25.30
N GLU A 274 -10.08 12.66 -24.16
CA GLU A 274 -11.52 12.89 -24.05
C GLU A 274 -12.01 13.98 -25.02
N LEU A 275 -11.27 15.10 -25.14
CA LEU A 275 -11.62 16.20 -26.06
C LEU A 275 -11.52 15.80 -27.54
N LEU A 276 -10.60 14.89 -27.89
CA LEU A 276 -10.44 14.37 -29.25
C LEU A 276 -11.49 13.33 -29.65
N HIS A 277 -12.07 12.65 -28.65
CA HIS A 277 -13.11 11.63 -28.84
C HIS A 277 -14.55 12.21 -28.79
N LEU A 278 -14.72 13.54 -28.66
CA LEU A 278 -16.03 14.18 -28.70
C LEU A 278 -16.61 14.17 -30.12
N ASP A 279 -17.76 13.52 -30.30
CA ASP A 279 -18.38 13.32 -31.61
C ASP A 279 -19.71 14.09 -31.77
N PRO A 280 -19.81 15.03 -32.74
CA PRO A 280 -21.09 15.60 -33.13
C PRO A 280 -21.99 14.63 -33.91
N GLU A 281 -21.42 13.70 -34.70
CA GLU A 281 -22.19 12.86 -35.64
C GLU A 281 -21.52 11.50 -35.96
N GLY A 282 -20.71 10.94 -35.06
CA GLY A 282 -19.97 9.69 -35.31
C GLY A 282 -18.76 9.84 -36.25
N ARG A 283 -18.30 11.06 -36.47
CA ARG A 283 -17.05 11.40 -37.19
C ARG A 283 -16.02 11.89 -36.20
N HIS A 284 -15.11 10.99 -35.81
CA HIS A 284 -14.03 11.30 -34.87
C HIS A 284 -13.04 12.31 -35.50
N MET A 285 -12.78 13.42 -34.81
CA MET A 285 -11.77 14.39 -35.22
C MET A 285 -10.40 13.72 -35.37
N GLU A 286 -10.07 12.81 -34.44
CA GLU A 286 -8.84 12.03 -34.49
C GLU A 286 -8.74 11.16 -35.75
N ALA A 287 -9.82 10.46 -36.14
CA ALA A 287 -9.81 9.62 -37.33
C ALA A 287 -9.60 10.43 -38.62
N ILE A 288 -10.15 11.64 -38.68
CA ILE A 288 -10.04 12.50 -39.87
C ILE A 288 -8.66 13.18 -39.92
N LEU A 289 -8.16 13.70 -38.80
CA LEU A 289 -6.83 14.31 -38.73
C LEU A 289 -5.70 13.28 -38.92
N ARG A 290 -5.93 12.01 -38.53
CA ARG A 290 -5.00 10.89 -38.77
C ARG A 290 -5.21 10.18 -40.11
N SER A 291 -6.13 10.66 -40.95
CA SER A 291 -6.32 10.10 -42.29
C SER A 291 -5.11 10.42 -43.20
N ASP A 292 -4.74 9.50 -44.09
CA ASP A 292 -3.59 9.67 -44.98
C ASP A 292 -3.61 10.97 -45.79
N ALA A 293 -4.80 11.48 -46.11
CA ALA A 293 -5.00 12.72 -46.86
C ALA A 293 -4.67 14.00 -46.07
N VAL A 294 -4.81 13.97 -44.73
CA VAL A 294 -4.71 15.16 -43.87
C VAL A 294 -3.52 15.06 -42.91
N PHE A 295 -3.17 13.85 -42.48
CA PHE A 295 -2.11 13.57 -41.51
C PHE A 295 -0.73 14.16 -41.86
N PRO A 296 -0.26 14.15 -43.12
CA PRO A 296 1.03 14.76 -43.47
C PRO A 296 1.13 16.26 -43.15
N VAL A 297 -0.01 16.97 -43.15
CA VAL A 297 -0.10 18.40 -42.87
C VAL A 297 -0.54 18.65 -41.42
N ALA A 298 -1.35 17.76 -40.84
CA ALA A 298 -1.90 17.89 -39.50
C ALA A 298 -0.98 17.38 -38.38
N LYS A 299 0.03 16.54 -38.67
CA LYS A 299 0.89 15.93 -37.65
C LYS A 299 1.61 16.96 -36.77
N GLU A 300 2.39 17.88 -37.36
CA GLU A 300 3.14 18.85 -36.57
C GLU A 300 2.24 19.79 -35.74
N PRO A 301 1.14 20.35 -36.29
CA PRO A 301 0.21 21.16 -35.50
C PRO A 301 -0.47 20.39 -34.36
N LEU A 302 -0.83 19.11 -34.59
CA LEU A 302 -1.46 18.28 -33.57
C LEU A 302 -0.50 17.96 -32.43
N ASP A 303 0.75 17.57 -32.74
CA ASP A 303 1.78 17.28 -31.74
C ASP A 303 2.10 18.54 -30.90
N ARG A 304 2.20 19.71 -31.53
CA ARG A 304 2.42 20.99 -30.82
C ARG A 304 1.27 21.32 -29.89
N TYR A 305 0.04 21.25 -30.39
CA TYR A 305 -1.16 21.50 -29.59
C TYR A 305 -1.25 20.53 -28.40
N GLN A 306 -0.96 19.23 -28.60
CA GLN A 306 -0.92 18.25 -27.51
C GLN A 306 0.11 18.63 -26.43
N THR A 307 1.32 19.00 -26.84
CA THR A 307 2.37 19.39 -25.88
C THR A 307 2.00 20.64 -25.09
N GLU A 308 1.48 21.67 -25.75
CA GLU A 308 1.08 22.93 -25.10
C GLU A 308 -0.13 22.74 -24.19
N PHE A 309 -1.13 21.98 -24.62
CA PHE A 309 -2.32 21.67 -23.84
C PHE A 309 -1.96 20.89 -22.57
N ASN A 310 -1.18 19.81 -22.70
CA ASN A 310 -0.76 19.01 -21.56
C ASN A 310 0.08 19.83 -20.56
N GLU A 311 0.96 20.70 -21.06
CA GLU A 311 1.74 21.58 -20.20
C GLU A 311 0.86 22.60 -19.45
N GLN A 312 -0.18 23.15 -20.08
CA GLN A 312 -1.14 24.03 -19.40
C GLN A 312 -1.93 23.29 -18.30
N VAL A 313 -2.43 22.08 -18.59
CA VAL A 313 -3.15 21.28 -17.57
C VAL A 313 -2.20 20.87 -16.43
N ARG A 314 -0.92 20.62 -16.72
CA ARG A 314 0.11 20.34 -15.72
C ARG A 314 0.38 21.52 -14.81
N GLN A 315 0.51 22.71 -15.38
CA GLN A 315 0.67 23.95 -14.62
C GLN A 315 -0.54 24.23 -13.73
N LEU A 316 -1.76 24.02 -14.26
CA LEU A 316 -2.99 24.13 -13.48
C LEU A 316 -2.98 23.14 -12.30
N THR A 317 -2.69 21.86 -12.54
CA THR A 317 -2.62 20.83 -11.50
C THR A 317 -1.62 21.18 -10.42
N ALA A 318 -0.40 21.60 -10.80
CA ALA A 318 0.64 21.98 -9.86
C ALA A 318 0.20 23.18 -9.00
N ALA A 319 -0.39 24.21 -9.61
CA ALA A 319 -0.85 25.39 -8.88
C ALA A 319 -2.03 25.06 -7.94
N MET A 320 -2.98 24.21 -8.37
CA MET A 320 -4.06 23.73 -7.51
C MET A 320 -3.52 22.96 -6.31
N LYS A 321 -2.54 22.07 -6.53
CA LYS A 321 -1.88 21.29 -5.47
C LYS A 321 -1.18 22.21 -4.47
N ASP A 322 -0.38 23.16 -4.94
CA ASP A 322 0.34 24.12 -4.08
C ASP A 322 -0.62 24.92 -3.19
N ILE A 323 -1.75 25.38 -3.73
CA ILE A 323 -2.74 26.13 -2.95
C ILE A 323 -3.38 25.23 -1.90
N ARG A 324 -3.70 23.98 -2.23
CA ARG A 324 -4.31 23.03 -1.29
C ARG A 324 -3.34 22.61 -0.19
N GLU A 325 -2.07 22.39 -0.50
CA GLU A 325 -1.03 22.14 0.50
C GLU A 325 -0.85 23.33 1.45
N ARG A 326 -0.88 24.57 0.94
CA ARG A 326 -0.86 25.77 1.79
C ARG A 326 -2.09 25.85 2.69
N ARG A 327 -3.29 25.52 2.18
CA ARG A 327 -4.51 25.47 3.01
C ARG A 327 -4.43 24.41 4.09
N ASP A 328 -3.88 23.24 3.78
CA ASP A 328 -3.70 22.17 4.77
C ASP A 328 -2.66 22.55 5.83
N ALA A 329 -1.62 23.31 5.47
CA ALA A 329 -0.67 23.90 6.41
C ALA A 329 -1.30 25.00 7.27
N ASP A 330 -2.16 25.85 6.69
CA ASP A 330 -2.95 26.84 7.43
C ASP A 330 -3.91 26.15 8.41
N ASP A 331 -4.55 25.04 8.01
CA ASP A 331 -5.39 24.19 8.85
C ASP A 331 -4.61 23.60 10.02
N ALA A 332 -3.39 23.10 9.78
CA ALA A 332 -2.52 22.60 10.84
C ALA A 332 -2.16 23.71 11.84
N THR A 333 -1.76 24.87 11.33
CA THR A 333 -1.43 26.06 12.15
C THR A 333 -2.64 26.53 12.96
N TYR A 334 -3.82 26.52 12.35
CA TYR A 334 -5.08 26.83 13.03
C TYR A 334 -5.36 25.85 14.17
N ARG A 335 -5.27 24.53 13.93
CA ARG A 335 -5.48 23.52 14.97
C ARG A 335 -4.51 23.67 16.14
N GLU A 336 -3.26 24.01 15.88
CA GLU A 336 -2.27 24.29 16.92
C GLU A 336 -2.64 25.53 17.75
N ALA A 337 -3.05 26.62 17.11
CA ALA A 337 -3.50 27.83 17.79
C ALA A 337 -4.77 27.60 18.63
N VAL A 338 -5.73 26.81 18.12
CA VAL A 338 -6.91 26.38 18.88
C VAL A 338 -6.51 25.53 20.08
N ALA A 339 -5.63 24.53 19.89
CA ALA A 339 -5.17 23.69 20.99
C ALA A 339 -4.46 24.50 22.07
N TYR A 340 -3.66 25.50 21.69
CA TYR A 340 -2.98 26.40 22.61
C TYR A 340 -3.96 27.24 23.42
N THR A 341 -4.92 27.89 22.76
CA THR A 341 -5.94 28.73 23.42
C THR A 341 -6.84 27.91 24.35
N LEU A 342 -7.25 26.71 23.93
CA LEU A 342 -8.03 25.78 24.78
C LEU A 342 -7.25 25.32 26.01
N ARG A 343 -5.93 25.05 25.88
CA ARG A 343 -5.09 24.69 27.03
C ARG A 343 -4.97 25.84 28.03
N GLN A 344 -4.81 27.08 27.56
CA GLN A 344 -4.78 28.26 28.43
C GLN A 344 -6.12 28.46 29.16
N SER A 345 -7.22 28.35 28.43
CA SER A 345 -8.58 28.43 28.99
C SER A 345 -8.80 27.39 30.08
N ALA A 346 -8.50 26.13 29.79
CA ALA A 346 -8.65 25.03 30.73
C ALA A 346 -7.82 25.24 32.00
N ALA A 347 -6.58 25.74 31.87
CA ALA A 347 -5.72 26.05 33.01
C ALA A 347 -6.28 27.19 33.87
N SER A 348 -6.82 28.26 33.26
CA SER A 348 -7.45 29.38 33.99
C SER A 348 -8.70 28.91 34.75
N SER A 349 -9.62 28.22 34.06
CA SER A 349 -10.83 27.69 34.67
C SER A 349 -10.52 26.72 35.81
N LEU A 350 -9.56 25.81 35.63
CA LEU A 350 -9.13 24.87 36.67
C LEU A 350 -8.57 25.61 37.89
N ALA A 351 -7.74 26.64 37.69
CA ALA A 351 -7.21 27.44 38.78
C ALA A 351 -8.32 28.18 39.54
N ALA A 352 -9.33 28.71 38.84
CA ALA A 352 -10.49 29.34 39.45
C ALA A 352 -11.31 28.33 40.29
N MET A 353 -11.57 27.13 39.76
CA MET A 353 -12.26 26.05 40.47
C MET A 353 -11.48 25.60 41.71
N GLN A 354 -10.16 25.39 41.60
CA GLN A 354 -9.30 24.99 42.72
C GLN A 354 -9.26 26.04 43.84
N ARG A 355 -9.25 27.33 43.49
CA ARG A 355 -9.33 28.43 44.49
C ARG A 355 -10.64 28.37 45.27
N PHE A 356 -11.75 28.10 44.58
CA PHE A 356 -13.05 27.93 45.23
C PHE A 356 -13.09 26.67 46.11
N GLU A 357 -12.62 25.53 45.61
CA GLU A 357 -12.55 24.30 46.41
C GLU A 357 -11.70 24.47 47.67
N ALA A 358 -10.56 25.16 47.57
CA ALA A 358 -9.71 25.47 48.72
C ALA A 358 -10.43 26.37 49.74
N LEU A 359 -11.22 27.34 49.26
CA LEU A 359 -12.06 28.19 50.11
C LEU A 359 -13.15 27.35 50.78
N ALA A 360 -13.88 26.53 50.02
CA ALA A 360 -14.90 25.62 50.53
C ALA A 360 -14.34 24.67 51.60
N LYS A 361 -13.22 23.99 51.33
CA LYS A 361 -12.52 23.11 52.30
C LYS A 361 -12.14 23.86 53.58
N ARG A 362 -11.59 25.08 53.48
CA ARG A 362 -11.23 25.89 54.67
C ARG A 362 -12.45 26.24 55.51
N HIS A 363 -13.56 26.63 54.89
CA HIS A 363 -14.79 26.99 55.60
C HIS A 363 -15.49 25.76 56.21
N ILE A 364 -15.49 24.63 55.51
CA ILE A 364 -16.03 23.36 56.01
C ILE A 364 -15.22 22.88 57.23
N VAL A 365 -13.88 22.86 57.14
CA VAL A 365 -13.02 22.42 58.25
C VAL A 365 -13.16 23.35 59.48
N LYS A 366 -13.24 24.67 59.27
CA LYS A 366 -13.47 25.63 60.36
C LYS A 366 -14.85 25.48 60.99
N GLY A 367 -15.88 25.21 60.20
CA GLY A 367 -17.24 24.97 60.70
C GLY A 367 -17.34 23.69 61.53
N VAL A 368 -16.64 22.62 61.14
CA VAL A 368 -16.59 21.35 61.89
C VAL A 368 -15.79 21.48 63.19
N ALA A 369 -14.69 22.25 63.19
CA ALA A 369 -13.86 22.46 64.38
C ALA A 369 -14.54 23.29 65.50
N GLN A 370 -15.62 24.02 65.17
CA GLN A 370 -16.40 24.82 66.12
C GLN A 370 -17.61 24.05 66.71
N GLN A 371 -17.82 22.78 66.35
CA GLN A 371 -18.95 21.99 66.83
C GLN A 371 -18.66 21.22 68.13
N VAL A 372 -19.69 21.10 68.97
CA VAL A 372 -19.69 20.29 70.21
C VAL A 372 -19.85 18.81 69.84
N PRO A 373 -19.18 17.85 70.51
CA PRO A 373 -19.28 16.43 70.17
C PRO A 373 -20.72 15.92 70.41
N GLY A 374 -21.46 15.61 69.34
CA GLY A 374 -22.78 14.95 69.42
C GLY A 374 -23.90 15.49 68.53
N SER A 375 -23.73 16.65 67.87
CA SER A 375 -24.72 17.19 66.90
C SER A 375 -24.40 16.80 65.46
N ALA A 376 -25.42 16.54 64.63
CA ALA A 376 -25.27 16.33 63.19
C ALA A 376 -24.42 17.45 62.54
N LYS A 377 -23.59 17.07 61.57
CA LYS A 377 -22.64 17.94 60.86
C LYS A 377 -23.40 19.02 60.08
N ARG A 378 -23.77 20.15 60.71
CA ARG A 378 -24.44 21.27 60.04
C ARG A 378 -23.55 22.50 59.93
N LEU A 379 -23.43 23.06 58.72
CA LEU A 379 -22.71 24.33 58.53
C LEU A 379 -23.52 25.50 59.12
N PRO A 380 -22.87 26.54 59.65
CA PRO A 380 -23.57 27.75 60.05
C PRO A 380 -24.24 28.43 58.85
N CYS A 381 -25.50 28.86 59.00
CA CYS A 381 -26.29 29.47 57.91
C CYS A 381 -25.64 30.69 57.23
N GLN A 382 -24.81 31.44 57.96
CA GLN A 382 -24.01 32.54 57.41
C GLN A 382 -22.88 32.04 56.51
N THR A 383 -22.24 30.92 56.85
CA THR A 383 -21.18 30.28 56.05
C THR A 383 -21.76 29.67 54.77
N THR A 384 -22.92 29.01 54.84
CA THR A 384 -23.62 28.47 53.67
C THR A 384 -23.98 29.58 52.67
N ARG A 385 -24.54 30.71 53.15
CA ARG A 385 -24.84 31.88 52.29
C ARG A 385 -23.59 32.48 51.65
N SER A 386 -22.49 32.57 52.40
CA SER A 386 -21.21 33.09 51.87
C SER A 386 -20.62 32.17 50.81
N LEU A 387 -20.73 30.85 50.96
CA LEU A 387 -20.25 29.87 49.98
C LEU A 387 -21.10 29.88 48.72
N HIS A 388 -22.43 29.97 48.84
CA HIS A 388 -23.34 30.15 47.70
C HIS A 388 -23.06 31.44 46.93
N ALA A 389 -22.80 32.56 47.62
CA ALA A 389 -22.42 33.82 46.98
C ALA A 389 -21.07 33.72 46.23
N ALA A 390 -20.08 33.04 46.83
CA ALA A 390 -18.79 32.78 46.18
C ALA A 390 -18.92 31.84 44.98
N LEU A 391 -19.81 30.84 45.05
CA LEU A 391 -20.11 29.92 43.95
C LEU A 391 -20.83 30.62 42.80
N GLY A 392 -21.78 31.51 43.10
CA GLY A 392 -22.44 32.35 42.10
C GLY A 392 -21.47 33.31 41.40
N LYS A 393 -20.50 33.85 42.14
CA LYS A 393 -19.40 34.64 41.55
C LYS A 393 -18.53 33.77 40.64
N LEU A 394 -18.11 32.59 41.10
CA LEU A 394 -17.32 31.65 40.29
C LEU A 394 -18.04 31.28 38.99
N LYS A 395 -19.35 31.01 39.04
CA LYS A 395 -20.16 30.73 37.84
C LYS A 395 -20.07 31.89 36.84
N LYS A 396 -20.25 33.13 37.32
CA LYS A 396 -20.18 34.33 36.48
C LYS A 396 -18.78 34.49 35.87
N ASP A 397 -17.74 34.38 36.68
CA ASP A 397 -16.35 34.51 36.23
C ASP A 397 -16.01 33.43 35.16
N LEU A 398 -16.43 32.18 35.35
CA LEU A 398 -16.20 31.08 34.39
C LEU A 398 -16.98 31.27 33.08
N LEU A 399 -18.22 31.79 33.14
CA LEU A 399 -19.01 32.08 31.94
C LEU A 399 -18.48 33.30 31.18
N GLU A 400 -17.99 34.33 31.88
CA GLU A 400 -17.32 35.48 31.27
C GLU A 400 -15.99 35.07 30.61
N GLU A 401 -15.20 34.21 31.27
CA GLU A 401 -14.03 33.60 30.64
C GLU A 401 -14.42 32.83 29.38
N GLU A 402 -15.40 31.92 29.43
CA GLU A 402 -15.82 31.14 28.26
C GLU A 402 -16.34 32.00 27.11
N ALA A 403 -17.07 33.08 27.40
CA ALA A 403 -17.51 34.04 26.39
C ALA A 403 -16.31 34.75 25.73
N HIS A 404 -15.33 35.20 26.53
CA HIS A 404 -14.11 35.80 25.99
C HIS A 404 -13.31 34.83 25.11
N HIS A 405 -13.23 33.56 25.49
CA HIS A 405 -12.56 32.54 24.68
C HIS A 405 -13.30 32.25 23.37
N TYR A 406 -14.63 32.29 23.39
CA TYR A 406 -15.44 32.18 22.17
C TYR A 406 -15.11 33.32 21.20
N ASP A 407 -15.07 34.57 21.67
CA ASP A 407 -14.74 35.74 20.83
C ASP A 407 -13.33 35.62 20.23
N VAL A 408 -12.34 35.18 21.02
CA VAL A 408 -10.95 34.98 20.54
C VAL A 408 -10.89 33.93 19.43
N LEU A 409 -11.61 32.82 19.61
CA LEU A 409 -11.64 31.74 18.62
C LEU A 409 -12.47 32.09 17.39
N GLU A 410 -13.50 32.91 17.53
CA GLU A 410 -14.25 33.47 16.40
C GLU A 410 -13.33 34.35 15.53
N VAL A 411 -12.52 35.22 16.14
CA VAL A 411 -11.53 36.03 15.41
C VAL A 411 -10.50 35.13 14.71
N LEU A 412 -10.00 34.10 15.40
CA LEU A 412 -9.06 33.13 14.82
C LEU A 412 -9.66 32.42 13.59
N HIS A 413 -10.87 31.87 13.74
CA HIS A 413 -11.61 31.19 12.67
C HIS A 413 -11.85 32.12 11.47
N ASN A 414 -12.36 33.34 11.72
CA ASN A 414 -12.64 34.31 10.67
C ASN A 414 -11.38 34.70 9.90
N ASN A 415 -10.25 34.89 10.59
CA ASN A 415 -8.97 35.19 9.96
C ASN A 415 -8.47 34.04 9.08
N THR A 416 -8.60 32.79 9.55
CA THR A 416 -8.20 31.60 8.78
C THR A 416 -9.09 31.41 7.54
N ILE A 417 -10.42 31.53 7.67
CA ILE A 417 -11.33 31.46 6.52
C ILE A 417 -11.01 32.58 5.52
N ALA A 418 -10.77 33.80 6.00
CA ALA A 418 -10.44 34.93 5.14
C ALA A 418 -9.18 34.65 4.31
N LYS A 419 -8.15 34.03 4.92
CA LYS A 419 -6.95 33.59 4.20
C LYS A 419 -7.25 32.52 3.14
N TRP A 420 -8.13 31.56 3.43
CA TRP A 420 -8.49 30.54 2.43
C TRP A 420 -9.26 31.11 1.25
N LYS A 421 -10.13 32.10 1.52
CA LYS A 421 -10.87 32.83 0.49
C LYS A 421 -9.98 33.77 -0.32
N SER A 422 -8.97 34.39 0.28
CA SER A 422 -8.04 35.28 -0.44
C SER A 422 -7.08 34.50 -1.35
N HIS A 423 -6.68 33.30 -0.96
CA HIS A 423 -5.89 32.39 -1.77
C HIS A 423 -6.81 31.40 -2.51
N SER A 424 -7.90 31.90 -3.11
CA SER A 424 -8.85 31.03 -3.79
C SER A 424 -8.22 30.41 -5.04
N VAL A 425 -8.47 29.11 -5.20
CA VAL A 425 -8.12 28.35 -6.42
C VAL A 425 -8.89 28.89 -7.63
N GLU A 426 -9.98 29.63 -7.41
CA GLU A 426 -10.85 30.23 -8.43
C GLU A 426 -10.09 31.10 -9.42
N VAL A 427 -9.20 31.99 -8.97
CA VAL A 427 -8.44 32.88 -9.86
C VAL A 427 -7.51 32.08 -10.77
N VAL A 428 -6.89 31.03 -10.24
CA VAL A 428 -5.99 30.17 -11.00
C VAL A 428 -6.76 29.27 -11.95
N LEU A 429 -7.92 28.76 -11.53
CA LEU A 429 -8.82 28.01 -12.40
C LEU A 429 -9.26 28.88 -13.57
N GLN A 430 -9.82 30.06 -13.31
CA GLN A 430 -10.31 30.97 -14.34
C GLN A 430 -9.20 31.35 -15.32
N SER A 431 -8.02 31.73 -14.83
CA SER A 431 -6.92 32.11 -15.72
C SER A 431 -6.39 30.94 -16.56
N SER A 432 -6.34 29.73 -15.99
CA SER A 432 -5.86 28.54 -16.69
C SER A 432 -6.88 28.05 -17.71
N PHE A 433 -8.17 28.02 -17.36
CA PHE A 433 -9.24 27.66 -18.30
C PHE A 433 -9.39 28.69 -19.42
N GLU A 434 -9.19 29.99 -19.13
CA GLU A 434 -9.09 31.01 -20.18
C GLU A 434 -7.91 30.74 -21.13
N ALA A 435 -6.75 30.30 -20.61
CA ALA A 435 -5.61 29.90 -21.44
C ALA A 435 -5.92 28.65 -22.29
N LEU A 436 -6.61 27.65 -21.73
CA LEU A 436 -7.06 26.46 -22.47
C LEU A 436 -8.04 26.84 -23.59
N LEU A 437 -9.00 27.73 -23.33
CA LEU A 437 -9.96 28.22 -24.33
C LEU A 437 -9.27 29.01 -25.45
N ARG A 438 -8.20 29.76 -25.14
CA ARG A 438 -7.36 30.42 -26.15
C ARG A 438 -6.63 29.40 -27.03
N LEU A 439 -6.01 28.37 -26.42
CA LEU A 439 -5.38 27.27 -27.16
C LEU A 439 -6.37 26.54 -28.07
N GLU A 440 -7.60 26.28 -27.61
CA GLU A 440 -8.68 25.71 -28.44
C GLU A 440 -9.03 26.61 -29.63
N THR A 441 -9.08 27.92 -29.43
CA THR A 441 -9.36 28.89 -30.49
C THR A 441 -8.24 28.92 -31.55
N ASP A 442 -6.99 28.90 -31.11
CA ASP A 442 -5.82 28.87 -31.98
C ASP A 442 -5.70 27.54 -32.74
N PHE A 443 -6.01 26.44 -32.06
CA PHE A 443 -6.09 25.12 -32.68
C PHE A 443 -7.18 25.05 -33.75
N GLN A 444 -8.37 25.60 -33.48
CA GLN A 444 -9.46 25.65 -34.45
C GLN A 444 -9.08 26.43 -35.73
N LEU A 445 -8.41 27.57 -35.57
CA LEU A 445 -7.90 28.33 -36.73
C LEU A 445 -6.91 27.49 -37.54
N THR A 446 -6.02 26.79 -36.85
CA THR A 446 -5.01 25.92 -37.47
C THR A 446 -5.63 24.75 -38.21
N VAL A 447 -6.60 24.07 -37.60
CA VAL A 447 -7.38 22.99 -38.23
C VAL A 447 -8.08 23.51 -39.48
N ARG A 448 -8.77 24.64 -39.41
CA ARG A 448 -9.41 25.25 -40.58
C ARG A 448 -8.42 25.53 -41.71
N HIS A 449 -7.24 26.06 -41.39
CA HIS A 449 -6.19 26.31 -42.37
C HIS A 449 -5.66 25.02 -43.01
N ILE A 450 -5.55 23.92 -42.26
CA ILE A 450 -5.18 22.60 -42.78
C ILE A 450 -6.22 22.13 -43.79
N PHE A 451 -7.51 22.16 -43.44
CA PHE A 451 -8.59 21.73 -44.34
C PHE A 451 -8.67 22.61 -45.60
N ASP A 452 -8.55 23.93 -45.47
CA ASP A 452 -8.54 24.84 -46.63
C ASP A 452 -7.31 24.60 -47.55
N ALA A 453 -6.15 24.28 -46.98
CA ALA A 453 -4.95 23.95 -47.75
C ALA A 453 -5.11 22.63 -48.53
N VAL A 454 -5.63 21.58 -47.87
CA VAL A 454 -5.92 20.29 -48.50
C VAL A 454 -6.97 20.43 -49.61
N PHE A 455 -8.01 21.23 -49.39
CA PHE A 455 -9.04 21.53 -50.39
C PHE A 455 -8.46 22.23 -51.63
N GLU A 456 -7.64 23.28 -51.44
CA GLU A 456 -7.02 23.98 -52.57
C GLU A 456 -5.97 23.14 -53.30
N GLU A 457 -5.19 22.31 -52.60
CA GLU A 457 -4.27 21.38 -53.24
C GLU A 457 -5.00 20.35 -54.12
N ARG A 458 -6.15 19.85 -53.67
CA ARG A 458 -6.99 18.95 -54.45
C ARG A 458 -7.59 19.61 -55.67
N ARG A 459 -8.10 20.84 -55.52
CA ARG A 459 -8.65 21.63 -56.64
C ARG A 459 -7.59 21.97 -57.70
N LYS A 460 -6.34 22.18 -57.29
CA LYS A 460 -5.19 22.43 -58.20
C LYS A 460 -4.61 21.14 -58.79
N GLY A 461 -4.91 19.99 -58.20
CA GLY A 461 -4.35 18.67 -58.50
C GLY A 461 -4.94 17.92 -59.70
N ASP A 462 -5.72 18.59 -60.56
CA ASP A 462 -6.34 18.02 -61.78
C ASP A 462 -5.33 17.52 -62.85
N ASN A 463 -4.02 17.52 -62.55
CA ASN A 463 -3.01 16.81 -63.34
C ASN A 463 -2.71 15.43 -62.72
N ALA A 464 -3.37 14.42 -63.29
CA ALA A 464 -3.23 12.95 -63.30
C ALA A 464 -2.06 12.19 -62.61
N GLU A 465 -1.01 12.81 -62.05
CA GLU A 465 0.14 12.09 -61.49
C GLU A 465 0.05 11.80 -59.97
N ARG A 466 -0.88 12.43 -59.22
CA ARG A 466 -1.06 12.15 -57.78
C ARG A 466 -2.21 11.18 -57.45
N ALA A 467 -3.01 10.76 -58.43
CA ALA A 467 -4.08 9.79 -58.28
C ALA A 467 -3.62 8.41 -57.76
N PHE A 468 -2.31 8.12 -57.81
CA PHE A 468 -1.71 6.89 -57.30
C PHE A 468 -1.33 6.91 -55.80
N ARG A 469 -1.44 8.03 -55.07
CA ARG A 469 -0.99 8.10 -53.66
C ARG A 469 -2.05 7.79 -52.59
N TYR A 470 -3.33 7.70 -52.96
CA TYR A 470 -4.43 7.43 -52.01
C TYR A 470 -5.26 6.21 -52.42
N VAL A 471 -4.61 5.20 -52.99
CA VAL A 471 -5.27 3.92 -53.32
C VAL A 471 -5.55 3.19 -52.00
N GLY A 472 -6.77 3.38 -51.46
CA GLY A 472 -7.26 2.66 -50.27
C GLY A 472 -8.17 3.41 -49.30
N GLN A 473 -8.48 4.70 -49.51
CA GLN A 473 -9.43 5.41 -48.64
C GLN A 473 -10.89 5.20 -49.05
N ASP A 474 -11.79 5.17 -48.06
CA ASP A 474 -13.23 5.22 -48.28
C ASP A 474 -13.59 6.42 -49.16
N ASP A 475 -14.22 6.19 -50.32
CA ASP A 475 -14.69 7.22 -51.27
C ASP A 475 -15.51 8.33 -50.56
N ALA A 476 -16.15 8.00 -49.43
CA ALA A 476 -16.88 8.92 -48.58
C ALA A 476 -16.01 10.01 -47.91
N MET A 477 -14.78 9.68 -47.49
CA MET A 477 -13.86 10.64 -46.87
C MET A 477 -13.33 11.64 -47.89
N LEU A 478 -13.09 11.17 -49.12
CA LEU A 478 -12.68 12.03 -50.23
C LEU A 478 -13.81 12.99 -50.63
N ALA A 479 -15.04 12.50 -50.75
CA ALA A 479 -16.21 13.32 -51.04
C ALA A 479 -16.48 14.39 -49.96
N PHE A 480 -16.24 14.07 -48.69
CA PHE A 480 -16.33 15.03 -47.59
C PHE A 480 -15.31 16.16 -47.70
N LEU A 481 -14.05 15.84 -48.03
CA LEU A 481 -12.99 16.83 -48.19
C LEU A 481 -13.21 17.73 -49.40
N ASP A 482 -13.93 17.26 -50.42
CA ASP A 482 -14.27 18.03 -51.62
C ASP A 482 -15.51 18.94 -51.41
N ASN A 483 -16.25 18.77 -50.31
CA ASN A 483 -17.40 19.59 -49.97
C ASN A 483 -17.04 20.67 -48.93
N LYS A 484 -16.76 21.88 -49.42
CA LYS A 484 -16.32 23.00 -48.58
C LYS A 484 -17.27 23.37 -47.45
N GLU A 485 -18.57 23.36 -47.72
CA GLU A 485 -19.57 23.71 -46.70
C GLU A 485 -19.67 22.63 -45.62
N GLU A 486 -19.41 21.37 -45.97
CA GLU A 486 -19.56 20.23 -45.06
C GLU A 486 -18.39 20.10 -44.09
N TYR A 487 -17.14 20.19 -44.56
CA TYR A 487 -16.00 20.16 -43.65
C TYR A 487 -15.97 21.40 -42.75
N GLN A 488 -16.33 22.59 -43.26
CA GLN A 488 -16.36 23.81 -42.44
C GLN A 488 -17.42 23.74 -41.34
N ARG A 489 -18.59 23.18 -41.64
CA ARG A 489 -19.63 22.93 -40.63
C ARG A 489 -19.14 21.98 -39.55
N THR A 490 -18.58 20.85 -39.95
CA THR A 490 -18.08 19.82 -39.03
C THR A 490 -16.94 20.35 -38.14
N VAL A 491 -16.00 21.10 -38.71
CA VAL A 491 -14.90 21.72 -37.97
C VAL A 491 -15.42 22.73 -36.94
N ASN A 492 -16.45 23.52 -37.29
CA ASN A 492 -17.08 24.43 -36.33
C ASN A 492 -17.84 23.69 -35.22
N GLU A 493 -18.55 22.61 -35.55
CA GLU A 493 -19.23 21.78 -34.56
C GLU A 493 -18.26 21.12 -33.57
N TRP A 494 -17.10 20.63 -34.04
CA TRP A 494 -16.04 20.12 -33.17
C TRP A 494 -15.55 21.17 -32.18
N TYR A 495 -15.29 22.39 -32.65
CA TYR A 495 -14.86 23.48 -31.78
C TYR A 495 -15.92 23.87 -30.76
N GLU A 496 -17.20 23.99 -31.16
CA GLU A 496 -18.28 24.31 -30.22
C GLU A 496 -18.43 23.23 -29.14
N LEU A 497 -18.30 21.95 -29.49
CA LEU A 497 -18.33 20.84 -28.54
C LEU A 497 -17.14 20.87 -27.58
N ARG A 498 -15.92 21.03 -28.09
CA ARG A 498 -14.70 21.08 -27.29
C ARG A 498 -14.70 22.28 -26.36
N ARG A 499 -15.06 23.47 -26.87
CA ARG A 499 -15.20 24.69 -26.08
C ARG A 499 -16.21 24.50 -24.94
N LYS A 500 -17.40 23.99 -25.26
CA LYS A 500 -18.43 23.71 -24.26
C LYS A 500 -17.96 22.71 -23.21
N ARG A 501 -17.21 21.67 -23.61
CA ARG A 501 -16.66 20.70 -22.66
C ARG A 501 -15.67 21.34 -21.70
N VAL A 502 -14.78 22.19 -22.21
CA VAL A 502 -13.81 22.95 -21.39
C VAL A 502 -14.54 23.88 -20.41
N GLU A 503 -15.58 24.58 -20.85
CA GLU A 503 -16.44 25.43 -19.99
C GLU A 503 -17.17 24.61 -18.91
N GLU A 504 -17.71 23.43 -19.26
CA GLU A 504 -18.36 22.51 -18.31
C GLU A 504 -17.38 22.02 -17.23
N LEU A 505 -16.13 21.72 -17.63
CA LEU A 505 -15.07 21.30 -16.71
C LEU A 505 -14.66 22.42 -15.77
N GLU A 506 -14.51 23.65 -16.28
CA GLU A 506 -14.25 24.83 -15.45
C GLU A 506 -15.33 24.98 -14.37
N MET A 507 -16.60 24.94 -14.77
CA MET A 507 -17.74 25.05 -13.86
C MET A 507 -17.79 23.91 -12.83
N HIS A 508 -17.46 22.68 -13.24
CA HIS A 508 -17.37 21.55 -12.33
C HIS A 508 -16.30 21.75 -11.25
N HIS A 509 -15.09 22.16 -11.64
CA HIS A 509 -14.00 22.38 -10.69
C HIS A 509 -14.24 23.57 -9.77
N LEU A 510 -14.80 24.68 -10.29
CA LEU A 510 -15.20 25.83 -9.46
C LEU A 510 -16.25 25.43 -8.40
N LYS A 511 -17.30 24.71 -8.80
CA LYS A 511 -18.34 24.26 -7.87
C LYS A 511 -17.80 23.27 -6.84
N ALA A 512 -16.89 22.39 -7.25
CA ALA A 512 -16.26 21.45 -6.33
C ALA A 512 -15.38 22.16 -5.28
N GLU A 513 -14.60 23.17 -5.70
CA GLU A 513 -13.82 24.02 -4.77
C GLU A 513 -14.71 24.78 -3.79
N GLU A 514 -15.80 25.38 -4.26
CA GLU A 514 -16.77 26.07 -3.39
C GLU A 514 -17.38 25.10 -2.36
N THR A 515 -17.72 23.88 -2.80
CA THR A 515 -18.26 22.83 -1.93
C THR A 515 -17.24 22.40 -0.87
N LEU A 516 -15.97 22.25 -1.24
CA LEU A 516 -14.91 21.88 -0.30
C LEU A 516 -14.65 22.99 0.73
N LEU A 517 -14.57 24.24 0.29
CA LEU A 517 -14.36 25.40 1.17
C LEU A 517 -15.53 25.62 2.12
N SER A 518 -16.76 25.49 1.62
CA SER A 518 -17.96 25.61 2.45
C SER A 518 -18.07 24.47 3.46
N ALA A 519 -17.77 23.23 3.08
CA ALA A 519 -17.74 22.09 3.98
C ALA A 519 -16.70 22.27 5.12
N ARG A 520 -15.48 22.70 4.79
CA ARG A 520 -14.44 23.00 5.80
C ARG A 520 -14.89 24.11 6.75
N THR A 521 -15.39 25.22 6.19
CA THR A 521 -15.87 26.37 6.97
C THR A 521 -16.98 25.97 7.94
N ASN A 522 -17.99 25.26 7.44
CA ASN A 522 -19.12 24.80 8.25
C ASN A 522 -18.68 23.80 9.33
N SER A 523 -17.72 22.91 9.02
CA SER A 523 -17.19 21.95 10.00
C SER A 523 -16.52 22.65 11.17
N ILE A 524 -15.75 23.72 10.93
CA ILE A 524 -15.09 24.46 12.02
C ILE A 524 -16.13 25.20 12.85
N LEU A 525 -17.05 25.92 12.20
CA LEU A 525 -18.07 26.69 12.91
C LEU A 525 -18.97 25.78 13.76
N ALA A 526 -19.39 24.64 13.22
CA ALA A 526 -20.20 23.65 13.95
C ALA A 526 -19.44 23.06 15.14
N ALA A 527 -18.16 22.69 14.96
CA ALA A 527 -17.34 22.16 16.04
C ALA A 527 -17.19 23.16 17.19
N GLU A 528 -16.97 24.44 16.87
CA GLU A 528 -16.85 25.50 17.88
C GLU A 528 -18.17 25.79 18.59
N GLN A 529 -19.29 25.83 17.87
CA GLN A 529 -20.62 25.98 18.47
C GLN A 529 -20.95 24.84 19.43
N ASP A 530 -20.67 23.60 19.03
CA ASP A 530 -20.90 22.42 19.86
C ASP A 530 -19.97 22.38 21.08
N ARG A 531 -18.72 22.83 20.94
CA ARG A 531 -17.77 22.96 22.05
C ARG A 531 -18.26 23.99 23.06
N HIS A 532 -18.62 25.18 22.60
CA HIS A 532 -19.09 26.26 23.46
C HIS A 532 -20.35 25.87 24.24
N ARG A 533 -21.34 25.26 23.57
CA ARG A 533 -22.55 24.75 24.23
C ARG A 533 -22.24 23.70 25.30
N ARG A 534 -21.36 22.75 25.00
CA ARG A 534 -20.93 21.73 25.97
C ARG A 534 -20.25 22.37 27.18
N ARG A 535 -19.36 23.34 26.95
CA ARG A 535 -18.62 24.00 28.02
C ARG A 535 -19.52 24.81 28.95
N VAL A 536 -20.47 25.57 28.39
CA VAL A 536 -21.47 26.30 29.18
C VAL A 536 -22.33 25.33 30.01
N HIS A 537 -22.68 24.17 29.45
CA HIS A 537 -23.41 23.14 30.17
C HIS A 537 -22.58 22.54 31.32
N GLU A 538 -21.32 22.19 31.09
CA GLU A 538 -20.39 21.68 32.12
C GLU A 538 -20.25 22.66 33.29
N VAL A 539 -20.10 23.96 33.01
CA VAL A 539 -20.01 24.99 34.06
C VAL A 539 -21.30 25.05 34.88
N CYS A 540 -22.46 24.97 34.23
CA CYS A 540 -23.75 24.94 34.94
C CYS A 540 -23.88 23.68 35.80
N GLN A 541 -23.54 22.51 35.27
CA GLN A 541 -23.61 21.24 35.99
C GLN A 541 -22.69 21.22 37.21
N TYR A 542 -21.44 21.66 37.05
CA TYR A 542 -20.47 21.76 38.15
C TYR A 542 -21.00 22.64 39.29
N VAL A 543 -21.61 23.78 38.95
CA VAL A 543 -22.20 24.69 39.94
C VAL A 543 -23.37 24.04 40.67
N GLU A 544 -24.23 23.31 39.96
CA GLU A 544 -25.34 22.57 40.58
C GLU A 544 -24.85 21.47 41.54
N GLU A 545 -23.85 20.70 41.15
CA GLU A 545 -23.24 19.66 41.98
C GLU A 545 -22.58 20.24 43.23
N MET A 546 -21.84 21.34 43.08
CA MET A 546 -21.23 22.05 44.21
C MET A 546 -22.27 22.66 45.14
N SER A 547 -23.36 23.21 44.60
CA SER A 547 -24.49 23.68 45.39
C SER A 547 -25.11 22.55 46.21
N LYS A 548 -25.39 21.39 45.59
CA LYS A 548 -25.92 20.21 46.28
C LYS A 548 -24.98 19.71 47.38
N MET A 549 -23.66 19.76 47.18
CA MET A 549 -22.70 19.37 48.22
C MET A 549 -22.69 20.34 49.41
N ILE A 550 -22.80 21.65 49.14
CA ILE A 550 -22.91 22.66 50.19
C ILE A 550 -24.21 22.45 50.98
N ASP A 551 -25.33 22.21 50.30
CA ASP A 551 -26.65 22.01 50.92
C ASP A 551 -26.76 20.65 51.63
N GLY A 552 -26.10 19.61 51.11
CA GLY A 552 -26.03 18.28 51.73
C GLY A 552 -25.18 18.23 53.00
N CYS A 553 -24.39 19.27 53.29
CA CYS A 553 -23.71 19.47 54.56
C CYS A 553 -24.58 20.22 55.61
N ASP A 554 -25.84 20.52 55.29
CA ASP A 554 -26.82 21.11 56.23
C ASP A 554 -27.85 20.08 56.78
N HIS A 555 -27.79 18.82 56.35
CA HIS A 555 -28.61 17.71 56.85
C HIS A 555 -27.80 16.78 57.76
#